data_AF-A0A3A3YX58-F1
#
_entry.id   AF-A0A3A3YX58-F1
#
_cell.length_a   1.000
_cell.length_b   1.000
_cell.length_c   1.000
_cell.angle_alpha   90.00
_cell.angle_beta   90.00
_cell.angle_gamma   90.00
#
_symmetry.space_group_name_H-M   'P 1'
#
loop_
_entity.id
_entity.type
_entity.pdbx_description
1 polymer ?
#
loop_
_entity_poly.entity_id
_entity_poly.type
_entity_poly.pdbx_seq_one_letter_code
_entity_poly.pdbx_strand_id
1 'polypeptide(L)'
;MREHLRGPNLVTSANLVLGLGALLLVPRHLGAALALVVLAAVLDVVDGALARRAGGGTAFGAQLDSLADLVCFCVVPALALARAADGAGAATQVPAVAVAGAFLLGGAWRLARFPLVQQQGAFVGLPTPAAGALLLLLLVLAPVPVAAAGGAALSALMVSTVRFPSVFAAAATVRHPGLRERRPFRQVRRLRVPRPHVHRPQLRRPHLPRPHLPRPRLHRPRLHRPRLHRPRLRLPRRGGSRPRAGS
;
A
#
# COMPACT_ATOMS: atom_id res chain seq x y z
N MET A 1 23.06 -14.80 -14.18
CA MET A 1 21.66 -15.27 -14.27
C MET A 1 21.42 -16.62 -13.60
N ARG A 2 22.34 -17.61 -13.71
CA ARG A 2 22.17 -18.96 -13.14
C ARG A 2 22.19 -19.04 -11.60
N GLU A 3 22.74 -18.05 -10.90
CA GLU A 3 22.85 -18.08 -9.43
C GLU A 3 21.52 -17.93 -8.67
N HIS A 4 20.43 -17.53 -9.35
CA HIS A 4 19.11 -17.31 -8.75
C HIS A 4 18.12 -18.46 -9.04
N LEU A 5 18.51 -19.47 -9.81
CA LEU A 5 17.71 -20.67 -10.10
C LEU A 5 17.98 -21.77 -9.06
N ARG A 6 17.58 -21.52 -7.81
CA ARG A 6 17.55 -22.56 -6.77
C ARG A 6 16.13 -23.12 -6.68
N GLY A 7 15.99 -24.40 -6.32
CA GLY A 7 14.71 -25.10 -6.17
C GLY A 7 13.60 -24.28 -5.47
N PRO A 8 13.88 -23.58 -4.36
CA PRO A 8 12.90 -22.71 -3.70
C PRO A 8 12.30 -21.63 -4.63
N ASN A 9 13.15 -20.91 -5.36
CA ASN A 9 12.70 -19.83 -6.24
C ASN A 9 11.82 -20.32 -7.41
N LEU A 10 11.95 -21.60 -7.82
CA LEU A 10 11.06 -22.23 -8.80
C LEU A 10 9.68 -22.49 -8.21
N VAL A 11 9.61 -22.92 -6.94
CA VAL A 11 8.34 -23.11 -6.23
C VAL A 11 7.63 -21.77 -6.03
N THR A 12 8.36 -20.72 -5.62
CA THR A 12 7.81 -19.37 -5.52
C THR A 12 7.30 -18.85 -6.87
N SER A 13 8.05 -19.12 -7.96
CA SER A 13 7.63 -18.74 -9.31
C SER A 13 6.37 -19.48 -9.75
N ALA A 14 6.25 -20.76 -9.41
CA ALA A 14 5.03 -21.53 -9.65
C ALA A 14 3.85 -20.95 -8.85
N ASN A 15 4.09 -20.50 -7.61
CA ASN A 15 3.08 -19.83 -6.79
C ASN A 15 2.52 -18.57 -7.48
N LEU A 16 3.40 -17.74 -8.04
CA LEU A 16 2.99 -16.56 -8.82
C LEU A 16 2.16 -16.93 -10.07
N VAL A 17 2.52 -18.03 -10.75
CA VAL A 17 1.75 -18.53 -11.91
C VAL A 17 0.35 -19.00 -11.48
N LEU A 18 0.21 -19.65 -10.31
CA LEU A 18 -1.10 -19.99 -9.76
C LEU A 18 -1.92 -18.74 -9.46
N GLY A 19 -1.30 -17.69 -8.91
CA GLY A 19 -1.95 -16.39 -8.68
C GLY A 19 -2.48 -15.77 -9.99
N LEU A 20 -1.68 -15.79 -11.05
CA LEU A 20 -2.13 -15.36 -12.38
C LEU A 20 -3.31 -16.21 -12.89
N GLY A 21 -3.22 -17.54 -12.76
CA GLY A 21 -4.32 -18.45 -13.11
C GLY A 21 -5.61 -18.12 -12.35
N ALA A 22 -5.50 -17.84 -11.05
CA ALA A 22 -6.63 -17.45 -10.22
C ALA A 22 -7.24 -16.12 -10.69
N LEU A 23 -6.43 -15.10 -11.02
CA LEU A 23 -6.92 -13.83 -11.58
C LEU A 23 -7.74 -14.04 -12.86
N LEU A 24 -7.30 -14.93 -13.75
CA LEU A 24 -7.99 -15.25 -14.99
C LEU A 24 -9.31 -16.00 -14.77
N LEU A 25 -9.42 -16.74 -13.66
CA LEU A 25 -10.61 -17.51 -13.29
C LEU A 25 -11.63 -16.69 -12.51
N VAL A 26 -11.24 -15.64 -11.78
CA VAL A 26 -12.15 -14.80 -10.97
C VAL A 26 -13.46 -14.44 -11.70
N PRO A 27 -13.46 -13.96 -12.97
CA PRO A 27 -14.69 -13.56 -13.65
C PRO A 27 -15.60 -14.71 -14.06
N ARG A 28 -15.10 -15.95 -14.10
CA ARG A 28 -15.79 -17.10 -14.71
C ARG A 28 -16.11 -18.21 -13.71
N HIS A 29 -15.15 -18.52 -12.84
CA HIS A 29 -15.19 -19.64 -11.90
C HIS A 29 -14.52 -19.26 -10.58
N LEU A 30 -15.25 -18.52 -9.74
CA LEU A 30 -14.74 -18.05 -8.45
C LEU A 30 -14.29 -19.20 -7.53
N GLY A 31 -15.02 -20.33 -7.52
CA GLY A 31 -14.63 -21.51 -6.75
C GLY A 31 -13.30 -22.14 -7.20
N ALA A 32 -13.02 -22.13 -8.51
CA ALA A 32 -11.75 -22.60 -9.04
C ALA A 32 -10.61 -21.61 -8.72
N ALA A 33 -10.89 -20.29 -8.76
CA ALA A 33 -9.93 -19.27 -8.31
C ALA A 33 -9.59 -19.45 -6.82
N LEU A 34 -10.57 -19.74 -5.96
CA LEU A 34 -10.35 -20.08 -4.56
C LEU A 34 -9.47 -21.33 -4.40
N ALA A 35 -9.75 -22.40 -5.16
CA ALA A 35 -8.95 -23.62 -5.11
C ALA A 35 -7.47 -23.38 -5.48
N LEU A 36 -7.21 -22.55 -6.50
CA LEU A 36 -5.84 -22.17 -6.87
C LEU A 36 -5.15 -21.33 -5.78
N VAL A 37 -5.88 -20.41 -5.13
CA VAL A 37 -5.32 -19.62 -4.01
C VAL A 37 -5.04 -20.50 -2.79
N VAL A 38 -5.88 -21.48 -2.49
CA VAL A 38 -5.61 -22.45 -1.42
C VAL A 38 -4.39 -23.30 -1.76
N LEU A 39 -4.28 -23.76 -3.00
CA LEU A 39 -3.10 -24.50 -3.47
C LEU A 39 -1.83 -23.65 -3.37
N ALA A 40 -1.90 -22.37 -3.76
CA ALA A 40 -0.83 -21.40 -3.59
C ALA A 40 -0.36 -21.28 -2.13
N ALA A 41 -1.30 -21.23 -1.17
CA ALA A 41 -0.98 -21.19 0.26
C ALA A 41 -0.28 -22.46 0.76
N VAL A 42 -0.67 -23.63 0.24
CA VAL A 42 0.00 -24.90 0.56
C VAL A 42 1.43 -24.90 0.02
N LEU A 43 1.64 -24.44 -1.21
CA LEU A 43 2.98 -24.38 -1.82
C LEU A 43 3.91 -23.39 -1.09
N ASP A 44 3.38 -22.26 -0.63
CA ASP A 44 4.12 -21.28 0.20
C ASP A 44 4.71 -21.93 1.47
N VAL A 45 3.89 -22.69 2.19
CA VAL A 45 4.33 -23.43 3.39
C VAL A 45 5.44 -24.44 3.06
N VAL A 46 5.32 -25.12 1.92
CA VAL A 46 6.30 -26.09 1.44
C VAL A 46 7.62 -25.40 1.04
N ASP A 47 7.56 -24.26 0.35
CA ASP A 47 8.74 -23.50 -0.08
C ASP A 47 9.52 -22.98 1.13
N GLY A 48 8.82 -22.38 2.10
CA GLY A 48 9.43 -21.95 3.36
C GLY A 48 10.07 -23.11 4.13
N ALA A 49 9.47 -24.30 4.11
CA ALA A 49 10.05 -25.49 4.72
C ALA A 49 11.30 -26.00 3.97
N LEU A 50 11.28 -25.97 2.64
CA LEU A 50 12.40 -26.38 1.80
C LEU A 50 13.59 -25.42 1.95
N ALA A 51 13.34 -24.11 1.97
CA ALA A 51 14.38 -23.10 2.21
C ALA A 51 15.07 -23.28 3.57
N ARG A 52 14.32 -23.65 4.63
CA ARG A 52 14.91 -23.97 5.95
C ARG A 52 15.77 -25.23 5.92
N ARG A 53 15.35 -26.27 5.19
CA ARG A 53 16.10 -27.52 5.04
C ARG A 53 17.37 -27.37 4.20
N ALA A 54 17.36 -26.47 3.22
CA ALA A 54 18.48 -26.20 2.32
C ALA A 54 19.58 -25.27 2.91
N GLY A 55 19.56 -25.03 4.23
CA GLY A 55 20.53 -24.17 4.90
C GLY A 55 20.19 -22.67 4.89
N GLY A 56 18.98 -22.30 4.48
CA GLY A 56 18.45 -20.93 4.49
C GLY A 56 18.03 -20.42 3.10
N GLY A 57 17.09 -19.45 3.08
CA GLY A 57 16.63 -18.76 1.87
C GLY A 57 17.59 -17.66 1.39
N THR A 58 17.38 -17.17 0.16
CA THR A 58 18.14 -16.03 -0.40
C THR A 58 17.36 -14.72 -0.22
N ALA A 59 18.06 -13.58 -0.19
CA ALA A 59 17.40 -12.27 -0.12
C ALA A 59 16.49 -12.01 -1.34
N PHE A 60 16.90 -12.46 -2.52
CA PHE A 60 16.08 -12.40 -3.72
C PHE A 60 14.82 -13.26 -3.61
N GLY A 61 14.97 -14.53 -3.18
CA GLY A 61 13.84 -15.44 -2.97
C GLY A 61 12.83 -14.88 -1.99
N ALA A 62 13.28 -14.28 -0.88
CA ALA A 62 12.39 -13.63 0.08
C ALA A 62 11.59 -12.44 -0.50
N GLN A 63 12.16 -11.69 -1.45
CA GLN A 63 11.42 -10.63 -2.16
C GLN A 63 10.45 -11.21 -3.18
N LEU A 64 10.86 -12.23 -3.93
CA LEU A 64 10.00 -12.94 -4.88
C LEU A 64 8.79 -13.56 -4.18
N ASP A 65 8.99 -14.12 -2.99
CA ASP A 65 7.97 -14.70 -2.11
C ASP A 65 6.94 -13.66 -1.69
N SER A 66 7.40 -12.50 -1.19
CA SER A 66 6.50 -11.39 -0.85
C SER A 66 5.70 -10.86 -2.05
N LEU A 67 6.26 -10.90 -3.26
CA LEU A 67 5.54 -10.52 -4.48
C LEU A 67 4.50 -11.57 -4.89
N ALA A 68 4.84 -12.85 -4.81
CA ALA A 68 3.91 -13.94 -5.06
C ALA A 68 2.74 -13.91 -4.05
N ASP A 69 3.04 -13.72 -2.77
CA ASP A 69 2.06 -13.55 -1.69
C ASP A 69 1.11 -12.38 -1.94
N LEU A 70 1.65 -11.24 -2.37
CA LEU A 70 0.84 -10.07 -2.68
C LEU A 70 -0.18 -10.39 -3.80
N VAL A 71 0.27 -11.05 -4.87
CA VAL A 71 -0.60 -11.41 -5.99
C VAL A 71 -1.66 -12.43 -5.57
N CYS A 72 -1.25 -13.55 -4.98
CA CYS A 72 -2.13 -14.65 -4.63
C CYS A 72 -3.14 -14.28 -3.54
N PHE A 73 -2.69 -13.59 -2.49
CA PHE A 73 -3.48 -13.42 -1.27
C PHE A 73 -4.01 -12.01 -1.04
N CYS A 74 -3.59 -11.03 -1.84
CA CYS A 74 -4.11 -9.66 -1.76
C CYS A 74 -4.80 -9.24 -3.06
N VAL A 75 -4.12 -9.39 -4.20
CA VAL A 75 -4.65 -8.91 -5.50
C VAL A 75 -5.81 -9.77 -5.99
N VAL A 76 -5.67 -11.10 -6.01
CA VAL A 76 -6.76 -12.00 -6.42
C VAL A 76 -8.05 -11.78 -5.61
N PRO A 77 -8.04 -11.85 -4.27
CA PRO A 77 -9.25 -11.64 -3.45
C PRO A 77 -9.81 -10.22 -3.56
N ALA A 78 -8.97 -9.18 -3.62
CA ALA A 78 -9.44 -7.81 -3.81
C ALA A 78 -10.14 -7.63 -5.16
N LEU A 79 -9.55 -8.18 -6.23
CA LEU A 79 -10.17 -8.16 -7.56
C LEU A 79 -11.50 -8.92 -7.56
N ALA A 80 -11.55 -10.08 -6.90
CA ALA A 80 -12.77 -10.87 -6.80
C ALA A 80 -13.90 -10.10 -6.11
N LEU A 81 -13.61 -9.38 -5.02
CA LEU A 81 -14.60 -8.56 -4.34
C LEU A 81 -15.10 -7.41 -5.24
N ALA A 82 -14.18 -6.72 -5.92
CA ALA A 82 -14.56 -5.63 -6.82
C ALA A 82 -15.45 -6.12 -7.96
N ARG A 83 -15.13 -7.27 -8.56
CA ARG A 83 -15.89 -7.86 -9.68
C ARG A 83 -17.21 -8.48 -9.26
N ALA A 84 -17.29 -9.03 -8.05
CA ALA A 84 -18.55 -9.57 -7.53
C ALA A 84 -19.63 -8.48 -7.39
N ALA A 85 -19.24 -7.22 -7.25
CA ALA A 85 -20.15 -6.09 -7.15
C ALA A 85 -20.53 -5.44 -8.49
N ASP A 86 -19.99 -5.95 -9.61
CA ASP A 86 -20.33 -5.42 -10.94
C ASP A 86 -21.83 -5.61 -11.22
N GLY A 87 -22.52 -4.53 -11.57
CA GLY A 87 -23.97 -4.54 -11.83
C GLY A 87 -24.86 -4.45 -10.59
N ALA A 88 -24.31 -4.46 -9.37
CA ALA A 88 -25.08 -4.37 -8.12
C ALA A 88 -25.58 -2.95 -7.76
N GLY A 89 -25.41 -1.98 -8.67
CA GLY A 89 -25.73 -0.57 -8.45
C GLY A 89 -24.70 0.16 -7.56
N ALA A 90 -24.71 1.50 -7.60
CA ALA A 90 -23.68 2.33 -6.97
C ALA A 90 -23.59 2.13 -5.44
N ALA A 91 -24.71 1.88 -4.77
CA ALA A 91 -24.77 1.70 -3.32
C ALA A 91 -24.01 0.46 -2.83
N THR A 92 -23.84 -0.57 -3.66
CA THR A 92 -23.08 -1.79 -3.32
C THR A 92 -21.70 -1.78 -3.98
N GLN A 93 -21.60 -1.29 -5.22
CA GLN A 93 -20.36 -1.29 -5.98
C GLN A 93 -19.30 -0.36 -5.39
N VAL A 94 -19.67 0.87 -4.98
CA VAL A 94 -18.72 1.84 -4.43
C VAL A 94 -18.08 1.33 -3.13
N PRO A 95 -18.84 0.85 -2.12
CA PRO A 95 -18.25 0.27 -0.93
C PRO A 95 -17.39 -0.97 -1.21
N ALA A 96 -17.83 -1.87 -2.09
CA ALA A 96 -17.07 -3.08 -2.41
C ALA A 96 -15.69 -2.76 -3.02
N VAL A 97 -15.63 -1.80 -3.95
CA VAL A 97 -14.37 -1.33 -4.54
C VAL A 97 -13.48 -0.65 -3.49
N ALA A 98 -14.06 0.19 -2.62
CA ALA A 98 -13.32 0.83 -1.55
C ALA A 98 -12.71 -0.19 -0.58
N VAL A 99 -13.49 -1.21 -0.19
CA VAL A 99 -13.02 -2.31 0.67
C VAL A 99 -11.97 -3.15 -0.04
N ALA A 100 -12.13 -3.45 -1.33
CA ALA A 100 -11.12 -4.17 -2.11
C ALA A 100 -9.77 -3.42 -2.10
N GLY A 101 -9.80 -2.10 -2.28
CA GLY A 101 -8.61 -1.24 -2.17
C GLY A 101 -8.00 -1.26 -0.77
N ALA A 102 -8.82 -1.14 0.28
CA ALA A 102 -8.36 -1.22 1.66
C ALA A 102 -7.71 -2.57 1.97
N PHE A 103 -8.33 -3.68 1.56
CA PHE A 103 -7.83 -5.04 1.75
C PHE A 103 -6.47 -5.23 1.08
N LEU A 104 -6.32 -4.78 -0.18
CA LEU A 104 -5.05 -4.83 -0.90
C LEU A 104 -3.96 -4.02 -0.18
N LEU A 105 -4.27 -2.79 0.25
CA LEU A 105 -3.33 -1.92 0.96
C LEU A 105 -2.94 -2.53 2.32
N GLY A 106 -3.90 -3.09 3.06
CA GLY A 106 -3.65 -3.74 4.34
C GLY A 106 -2.71 -4.94 4.20
N GLY A 107 -2.94 -5.78 3.19
CA GLY A 107 -2.07 -6.92 2.87
C GLY A 107 -0.67 -6.49 2.45
N ALA A 108 -0.57 -5.49 1.57
CA ALA A 108 0.72 -4.94 1.11
C ALA A 108 1.54 -4.36 2.27
N TRP A 109 0.91 -3.59 3.16
CA TRP A 109 1.59 -3.03 4.34
C TRP A 109 2.07 -4.14 5.27
N ARG A 110 1.26 -5.17 5.48
CA ARG A 110 1.61 -6.32 6.30
C ARG A 110 2.83 -7.06 5.75
N LEU A 111 2.87 -7.32 4.44
CA LEU A 111 4.01 -7.96 3.77
C LEU A 111 5.27 -7.09 3.85
N ALA A 112 5.15 -5.78 3.60
CA ALA A 112 6.26 -4.84 3.69
C ALA A 112 6.83 -4.70 5.11
N ARG A 113 5.98 -4.82 6.15
CA ARG A 113 6.39 -4.75 7.55
C ARG A 113 7.12 -6.02 8.02
N PHE A 114 6.84 -7.17 7.42
CA PHE A 114 7.36 -8.46 7.89
C PHE A 114 8.90 -8.54 7.93
N PRO A 115 9.65 -8.14 6.88
CA PRO A 115 11.11 -8.09 6.93
C PRO A 115 11.68 -7.15 8.01
N LEU A 116 10.93 -6.10 8.38
CA LEU A 116 11.38 -5.07 9.33
C LEU A 116 11.19 -5.50 10.81
N VAL A 117 10.16 -6.31 11.09
CA VAL A 117 9.76 -6.67 12.47
C VAL A 117 10.31 -8.03 12.92
N GLN A 118 10.77 -8.90 12.01
CA GLN A 118 11.38 -10.19 12.36
C GLN A 118 12.57 -10.10 13.35
N GLN A 119 13.11 -8.91 13.61
CA GLN A 119 14.16 -8.67 14.60
C GLN A 119 13.68 -8.77 16.08
N GLN A 120 12.38 -8.88 16.37
CA GLN A 120 11.84 -8.74 17.74
C GLN A 120 11.02 -9.93 18.28
N GLY A 121 11.03 -11.10 17.62
CA GLY A 121 10.54 -12.36 18.21
C GLY A 121 9.03 -12.48 18.46
N ALA A 122 8.19 -11.56 17.98
CA ALA A 122 6.73 -11.64 18.09
C ALA A 122 6.08 -11.61 16.70
N PHE A 123 5.30 -12.65 16.38
CA PHE A 123 4.37 -12.64 15.24
C PHE A 123 3.16 -11.77 15.58
N VAL A 124 2.78 -10.84 14.70
CA VAL A 124 1.69 -9.88 14.92
C VAL A 124 0.81 -9.81 13.66
N GLY A 125 -0.52 -9.93 13.84
CA GLY A 125 -1.53 -9.80 12.78
C GLY A 125 -1.89 -11.10 12.02
N LEU A 126 -3.11 -11.15 11.46
CA LEU A 126 -3.65 -12.29 10.70
C LEU A 126 -2.82 -12.57 9.43
N PRO A 127 -2.35 -13.82 9.18
CA PRO A 127 -1.62 -14.19 7.97
C PRO A 127 -2.35 -13.77 6.68
N THR A 128 -1.60 -13.17 5.74
CA THR A 128 -2.11 -12.79 4.42
C THR A 128 -2.75 -13.97 3.67
N PRO A 129 -2.17 -15.19 3.67
CA PRO A 129 -2.82 -16.35 3.03
C PRO A 129 -4.20 -16.67 3.62
N ALA A 130 -4.32 -16.64 4.95
CA ALA A 130 -5.57 -16.95 5.64
C ALA A 130 -6.66 -15.92 5.31
N ALA A 131 -6.32 -14.63 5.33
CA ALA A 131 -7.25 -13.56 5.00
C ALA A 131 -7.70 -13.60 3.53
N GLY A 132 -6.77 -13.86 2.60
CA GLY A 132 -7.08 -13.96 1.18
C GLY A 132 -8.02 -15.13 0.86
N ALA A 133 -7.74 -16.30 1.43
CA ALA A 133 -8.61 -17.48 1.29
C ALA A 133 -9.99 -17.25 1.92
N LEU A 134 -10.05 -16.62 3.10
CA LEU A 134 -11.31 -16.36 3.79
C LEU A 134 -12.18 -15.35 3.03
N LEU A 135 -11.61 -14.29 2.45
CA LEU A 135 -12.37 -13.35 1.63
C LEU A 135 -12.96 -14.03 0.38
N LEU A 136 -12.17 -14.87 -0.31
CA LEU A 136 -12.68 -15.65 -1.46
C LEU A 136 -13.77 -16.64 -1.02
N LEU A 137 -13.62 -17.29 0.13
CA LEU A 137 -14.63 -18.19 0.68
C LEU A 137 -15.93 -17.42 0.99
N LEU A 138 -15.84 -16.24 1.60
CA LEU A 138 -17.00 -15.39 1.85
C LEU A 138 -17.70 -14.99 0.55
N LEU A 139 -16.97 -14.67 -0.51
CA LEU A 139 -17.55 -14.36 -1.82
C LEU A 139 -18.23 -15.56 -2.49
N VAL A 140 -17.79 -16.79 -2.19
CA VAL A 140 -18.43 -18.01 -2.68
C VAL A 140 -19.71 -18.33 -1.91
N LEU A 141 -19.73 -18.08 -0.59
CA LEU A 141 -20.81 -18.55 0.29
C LEU A 141 -21.83 -17.47 0.68
N ALA A 142 -21.51 -16.19 0.53
CA ALA A 142 -22.29 -15.08 1.06
C ALA A 142 -22.53 -13.98 0.01
N PRO A 143 -23.60 -13.18 0.15
CA PRO A 143 -23.86 -12.07 -0.75
C PRO A 143 -22.79 -10.96 -0.59
N VAL A 144 -22.61 -10.17 -1.66
CA VAL A 144 -21.56 -9.14 -1.77
C VAL A 144 -21.48 -8.20 -0.56
N PRO A 145 -22.58 -7.68 0.01
CA PRO A 145 -22.49 -6.80 1.18
C PRO A 145 -21.87 -7.48 2.41
N VAL A 146 -22.17 -8.77 2.63
CA VAL A 146 -21.61 -9.56 3.74
C VAL A 146 -20.13 -9.82 3.49
N ALA A 147 -19.77 -10.21 2.26
CA ALA A 147 -18.38 -10.41 1.87
C ALA A 147 -17.55 -9.10 1.97
N ALA A 148 -18.14 -7.96 1.61
CA ALA A 148 -17.52 -6.64 1.76
C ALA A 148 -17.33 -6.26 3.24
N ALA A 149 -18.32 -6.49 4.10
CA ALA A 149 -18.16 -6.27 5.54
C ALA A 149 -17.05 -7.16 6.13
N GLY A 150 -17.01 -8.44 5.73
CA GLY A 150 -15.93 -9.36 6.09
C GLY A 150 -14.56 -8.89 5.58
N GLY A 151 -14.48 -8.45 4.32
CA GLY A 151 -13.26 -7.89 3.72
C GLY A 151 -12.74 -6.67 4.47
N ALA A 152 -13.64 -5.78 4.92
CA ALA A 152 -13.27 -4.62 5.73
C ALA A 152 -12.70 -5.05 7.10
N ALA A 153 -13.34 -6.02 7.77
CA ALA A 153 -12.85 -6.56 9.02
C ALA A 153 -11.47 -7.24 8.86
N LEU A 154 -11.28 -8.02 7.79
CA LEU A 154 -10.01 -8.67 7.48
C LEU A 154 -8.91 -7.66 7.18
N SER A 155 -9.21 -6.61 6.41
CA SER A 155 -8.29 -5.50 6.13
C SER A 155 -7.85 -4.82 7.43
N ALA A 156 -8.79 -4.51 8.32
CA ALA A 156 -8.47 -3.92 9.62
C ALA A 156 -7.59 -4.87 10.46
N LEU A 157 -7.87 -6.17 10.44
CA LEU A 157 -7.13 -7.17 11.19
C LEU A 157 -5.70 -7.41 10.66
N MET A 158 -5.48 -7.27 9.35
CA MET A 158 -4.13 -7.32 8.74
C MET A 158 -3.24 -6.16 9.19
N VAL A 159 -3.82 -4.97 9.33
CA VAL A 159 -3.10 -3.74 9.76
C VAL A 159 -2.98 -3.68 11.29
N SER A 160 -3.92 -4.30 12.00
CA SER A 160 -3.97 -4.29 13.45
C SER A 160 -2.74 -4.94 14.09
N THR A 161 -2.26 -4.33 15.18
CA THR A 161 -1.15 -4.83 15.99
C THR A 161 -1.57 -5.93 16.98
N VAL A 162 -2.72 -6.57 16.77
CA VAL A 162 -3.18 -7.67 17.63
C VAL A 162 -2.23 -8.86 17.49
N ARG A 163 -1.63 -9.25 18.62
CA ARG A 163 -0.79 -10.44 18.75
C ARG A 163 -1.71 -11.68 18.71
N PHE A 164 -1.61 -12.48 17.65
CA PHE A 164 -2.23 -13.81 17.64
C PHE A 164 -1.27 -14.80 18.33
N PRO A 165 -1.72 -15.57 19.34
CA PRO A 165 -0.91 -16.63 19.90
C PRO A 165 -0.71 -17.69 18.81
N SER A 166 0.54 -17.91 18.40
CA SER A 166 0.84 -18.99 17.46
C SER A 166 0.45 -20.33 18.10
N VAL A 167 -0.36 -21.14 17.43
CA VAL A 167 -0.65 -22.53 17.83
C VAL A 167 0.63 -23.38 18.01
N PHE A 168 1.75 -22.93 17.44
CA PHE A 168 3.08 -23.51 17.62
C PHE A 168 3.79 -23.13 18.93
N ALA A 169 3.41 -22.03 19.59
CA ALA A 169 3.97 -21.68 20.90
C ALA A 169 3.40 -22.58 22.01
N ALA A 170 2.11 -22.92 21.95
CA ALA A 170 1.49 -23.85 22.88
C ALA A 170 2.08 -25.28 22.78
N ALA A 171 2.47 -25.71 21.58
CA ALA A 171 3.14 -27.00 21.36
C ALA A 171 4.62 -26.99 21.76
N ALA A 172 5.28 -25.82 21.76
CA ALA A 172 6.69 -25.68 22.13
C ALA A 172 6.92 -25.73 23.66
N THR A 173 5.91 -25.43 24.47
CA THR A 173 6.02 -25.47 25.95
C THR A 173 6.11 -26.89 26.50
N VAL A 174 5.81 -27.93 25.71
CA VAL A 174 5.81 -29.34 26.15
C VAL A 174 7.08 -30.10 25.74
N ARG A 175 8.03 -29.51 25.00
CA ARG A 175 9.27 -30.20 24.60
C ARG A 175 10.55 -29.52 25.09
N HIS A 176 10.99 -30.05 26.24
CA HIS A 176 12.36 -30.12 26.78
C HIS A 176 13.09 -28.83 27.20
N PRO A 177 13.41 -28.68 28.50
CA PRO A 177 14.41 -27.74 28.98
C PRO A 177 15.79 -28.34 28.67
N GLY A 178 16.52 -27.82 27.66
CA GLY A 178 17.89 -28.30 27.45
C GLY A 178 18.60 -28.02 26.13
N LEU A 179 17.98 -27.38 25.14
CA LEU A 179 18.69 -27.05 23.90
C LEU A 179 19.15 -25.59 23.91
N ARG A 180 20.45 -25.44 24.19
CA ARG A 180 21.31 -24.27 23.94
C ARG A 180 20.75 -23.36 22.84
N GLU A 181 20.63 -22.08 23.18
CA GLU A 181 20.50 -20.96 22.24
C GLU A 181 21.36 -21.18 20.99
N ARG A 182 20.73 -21.63 19.90
CA ARG A 182 21.33 -21.53 18.58
C ARG A 182 21.18 -20.07 18.16
N ARG A 183 22.35 -19.43 18.02
CA ARG A 183 22.54 -18.01 17.72
C ARG A 183 21.55 -17.50 16.67
N PRO A 184 20.84 -16.38 16.93
CA PRO A 184 20.01 -15.76 15.91
C PRO A 184 20.89 -15.31 14.73
N PHE A 185 20.32 -15.47 13.55
CA PHE A 185 20.86 -15.13 12.24
C PHE A 185 21.78 -13.91 12.27
N ARG A 186 23.03 -14.10 11.85
CA ARG A 186 23.93 -13.00 11.50
C ARG A 186 23.36 -12.29 10.27
N GLN A 187 22.88 -11.07 10.51
CA GLN A 187 23.16 -9.90 9.69
C GLN A 187 22.73 -9.98 8.21
N VAL A 188 21.60 -9.36 7.91
CA VAL A 188 21.60 -8.42 6.77
C VAL A 188 22.65 -7.38 7.15
N ARG A 189 23.87 -7.61 6.67
CA ARG A 189 24.89 -6.57 6.58
C ARG A 189 24.15 -5.43 5.88
N ARG A 190 23.91 -4.32 6.58
CA ARG A 190 23.50 -3.07 5.93
C ARG A 190 24.33 -3.01 4.67
N LEU A 191 23.73 -3.04 3.48
CA LEU A 191 24.47 -2.61 2.31
C LEU A 191 24.89 -1.19 2.67
N ARG A 192 26.14 -1.03 3.12
CA ARG A 192 26.86 0.22 2.93
C ARG A 192 26.89 0.34 1.43
N VAL A 193 25.85 0.93 0.86
CA VAL A 193 25.97 1.60 -0.42
C VAL A 193 27.14 2.54 -0.17
N PRO A 194 28.32 2.29 -0.78
CA PRO A 194 29.39 3.26 -0.71
C PRO A 194 28.74 4.54 -1.16
N ARG A 195 28.84 5.61 -0.36
CA ARG A 195 28.43 6.94 -0.85
C ARG A 195 29.04 7.05 -2.24
N PRO A 196 28.25 7.25 -3.32
CA PRO A 196 28.86 7.43 -4.61
C PRO A 196 29.88 8.55 -4.42
N HIS A 197 31.14 8.27 -4.73
CA HIS A 197 32.14 9.31 -4.86
C HIS A 197 31.72 10.12 -6.07
N VAL A 198 30.76 11.01 -5.84
CA VAL A 198 30.45 12.09 -6.76
C VAL A 198 31.71 12.93 -6.72
N HIS A 199 32.57 12.71 -7.71
CA HIS A 199 33.69 13.58 -8.01
C HIS A 199 33.06 14.96 -8.16
N ARG A 200 33.17 15.82 -7.14
CA ARG A 200 32.76 17.20 -7.28
C ARG A 200 33.59 17.72 -8.45
N PRO A 201 33.01 18.06 -9.62
CA PRO A 201 33.79 18.73 -10.63
C PRO A 201 34.27 20.01 -9.96
N GLN A 202 35.59 20.23 -9.96
CA GLN A 202 36.15 21.53 -9.59
C GLN A 202 35.71 22.50 -10.68
N LEU A 203 34.49 23.02 -10.55
CA LEU A 203 34.00 24.10 -11.37
C LEU A 203 34.89 25.31 -11.03
N ARG A 204 35.95 25.52 -11.82
CA ARG A 204 36.65 26.80 -11.88
C ARG A 204 35.58 27.85 -12.05
N ARG A 205 35.45 28.76 -11.08
CA ARG A 205 34.53 29.89 -11.20
C ARG A 205 34.83 30.57 -12.54
N PRO A 206 33.87 30.67 -13.47
CA PRO A 206 34.09 31.44 -14.68
C PRO A 206 34.27 32.90 -14.26
N HIS A 207 35.41 33.48 -14.63
CA HIS A 207 35.60 34.93 -14.53
C HIS A 207 34.68 35.58 -15.57
N LEU A 208 33.49 35.98 -15.12
CA LEU A 208 32.58 36.79 -15.90
C LEU A 208 33.07 38.25 -15.83
N PRO A 209 33.55 38.86 -16.93
CA PRO A 209 33.81 40.29 -16.95
C PRO A 209 32.51 41.05 -16.67
N ARG A 210 32.58 42.07 -15.79
CA ARG A 210 31.40 42.86 -15.43
C ARG A 210 30.84 43.55 -16.68
N PRO A 211 29.55 43.43 -16.99
CA PRO A 211 28.97 44.14 -18.11
C PRO A 211 28.92 45.64 -17.82
N HIS A 212 29.54 46.44 -18.67
CA HIS A 212 29.39 47.90 -18.67
C HIS A 212 28.02 48.25 -19.24
N LEU A 213 27.04 48.48 -18.37
CA LEU A 213 25.74 48.99 -18.76
C LEU A 213 25.82 50.54 -18.90
N PRO A 214 25.55 51.11 -20.09
CA PRO A 214 25.41 52.56 -20.22
C PRO A 214 24.20 53.03 -19.41
N ARG A 215 24.36 54.09 -18.63
CA ARG A 215 23.26 54.67 -17.84
C ARG A 215 22.17 55.19 -18.79
N PRO A 216 20.90 54.79 -18.62
CA PRO A 216 19.81 55.30 -19.45
C PRO A 216 19.54 56.77 -19.11
N ARG A 217 19.53 57.63 -20.13
CA ARG A 217 19.12 59.04 -20.01
C ARG A 217 17.59 59.09 -19.98
N LEU A 218 17.01 59.16 -18.79
CA LEU A 218 15.58 59.35 -18.59
C LEU A 218 15.19 60.80 -18.93
N HIS A 219 14.44 60.98 -20.01
CA HIS A 219 13.86 62.28 -20.36
C HIS A 219 12.61 62.51 -19.51
N ARG A 220 12.61 63.56 -18.68
CA ARG A 220 11.45 63.93 -17.84
C ARG A 220 10.32 64.49 -18.72
N PRO A 221 9.11 63.89 -18.73
CA PRO A 221 7.96 64.49 -19.40
C PRO A 221 7.37 65.61 -18.54
N ARG A 222 6.97 66.72 -19.17
CA ARG A 222 6.28 67.84 -18.51
C ARG A 222 4.80 67.49 -18.39
N LEU A 223 4.31 67.30 -17.16
CA LEU A 223 2.90 67.05 -16.85
C LEU A 223 2.13 68.38 -16.77
N HIS A 224 1.13 68.55 -17.62
CA HIS A 224 0.20 69.68 -17.56
C HIS A 224 -0.93 69.36 -16.57
N ARG A 225 -1.14 70.20 -15.56
CA ARG A 225 -2.24 70.05 -14.59
C ARG A 225 -3.58 70.49 -15.20
N PRO A 226 -4.62 69.63 -15.26
CA PRO A 226 -5.96 70.07 -15.60
C PRO A 226 -6.69 70.62 -14.36
N ARG A 227 -7.54 71.64 -14.56
CA ARG A 227 -8.40 72.22 -13.52
C ARG A 227 -9.71 71.42 -13.43
N LEU A 228 -10.01 70.87 -12.26
CA LEU A 228 -11.25 70.14 -11.98
C LEU A 228 -12.36 71.09 -11.48
N HIS A 229 -13.51 71.06 -12.15
CA HIS A 229 -14.72 71.79 -11.74
C HIS A 229 -15.51 70.92 -10.75
N ARG A 230 -15.81 71.44 -9.54
CA ARG A 230 -16.63 70.73 -8.54
C ARG A 230 -18.13 70.85 -8.85
N PRO A 231 -18.91 69.74 -8.89
CA PRO A 231 -20.36 69.82 -8.96
C PRO A 231 -20.99 69.93 -7.55
N ARG A 232 -22.12 70.62 -7.44
CA ARG A 232 -22.91 70.76 -6.21
C ARG A 232 -23.95 69.62 -6.12
N LEU A 233 -23.88 68.82 -5.07
CA LEU A 233 -24.87 67.79 -4.74
C LEU A 233 -26.07 68.40 -4.00
N ARG A 234 -27.30 68.15 -4.49
CA ARG A 234 -28.56 68.41 -3.76
C ARG A 234 -28.97 67.15 -3.01
N LEU A 235 -29.26 67.27 -1.71
CA LEU A 235 -29.78 66.20 -0.84
C LEU A 235 -31.32 66.10 -0.94
N PRO A 236 -31.91 64.89 -0.95
CA PRO A 236 -33.36 64.72 -0.94
C PRO A 236 -33.94 64.77 0.49
N ARG A 237 -35.15 65.33 0.59
CA ARG A 237 -35.92 65.60 1.82
C ARG A 237 -36.57 64.34 2.41
N ARG A 238 -36.58 64.26 3.75
CA ARG A 238 -37.34 63.32 4.59
C ARG A 238 -38.85 63.37 4.30
N GLY A 239 -39.50 62.20 4.21
CA GLY A 239 -40.95 62.04 4.34
C GLY A 239 -41.24 60.89 5.31
N GLY A 240 -41.91 61.18 6.42
CA GLY A 240 -42.36 60.20 7.39
C GLY A 240 -43.84 59.87 7.22
N SER A 241 -44.26 58.71 7.72
CA SER A 241 -45.64 58.45 8.17
C SER A 241 -45.71 57.12 8.93
N ARG A 242 -46.21 57.18 10.18
CA ARG A 242 -46.75 56.07 10.98
C ARG A 242 -48.24 55.90 10.62
N PRO A 243 -48.84 54.73 10.86
CA PRO A 243 -49.96 54.65 11.83
C PRO A 243 -49.86 53.38 12.71
N ARG A 244 -50.02 53.48 14.04
CA ARG A 244 -51.24 53.49 14.89
C ARG A 244 -51.87 52.10 15.12
N ALA A 245 -52.17 51.89 16.39
CA ALA A 245 -52.57 50.65 17.06
C ALA A 245 -54.09 50.45 17.11
N GLY A 246 -54.48 49.22 17.43
CA GLY A 246 -55.57 48.94 18.38
C GLY A 246 -56.96 48.69 17.80
N SER A 247 -57.41 47.45 17.91
CA SER A 247 -58.72 47.05 18.43
C SER A 247 -58.65 45.58 18.83
#